data_AF-A0A1B0AH88-F1
#
_entry.id   AF-A0A1B0AH88-F1
#
_cell.length_a   1.000
_cell.length_b   1.000
_cell.length_c   1.000
_cell.angle_alpha   90.00
_cell.angle_beta   90.00
_cell.angle_gamma   90.00
#
_symmetry.space_group_name_H-M   'P 1'
#
loop_
_entity.id
_entity.type
_entity.pdbx_description
1 polymer ?
#
loop_
_entity_poly.entity_id
_entity_poly.type
_entity_poly.pdbx_seq_one_letter_code
_entity_poly.pdbx_strand_id
1 'polypeptide(L)'
;MPSMFFALICMLYASDIQKVAGVSDLKVWVPLCCPTSWLLAKVNRGIFRLPNYKCVPPPINRYDLIDNEIAIFEDTHPVYGYGIYGVNQTLSNSSVLSCDHQTLVKLTGDENVQIPSHSCVIGLGKYIAVISCPLHDNDILQPLNFIHKCCPIGYVYEVSQQKCIVNENDNYHVYKGYFPNFAIFSSAPLDCSTNKVLVEYKVNKRQSSFADDQFILLQPEKRKFYYSDYCLEAIMDQSSLQQKSNVSSEITTGETQPFLVRVCDDTDICDRIPCIRRCCQDDEIFTRGNATSYCKKDAGDISYHSFESLNTSGNFSKPQIFGLLRSLDCLKYHLNPDIYPEDAHYLNNRDGSLFVWADAKQYSNNQYCIEKIHNSSVAMQKLYTFLCFDTKIVGNDRLRFKVYVIGLFISCSFYALTLLVYLSISKLRNLPGKILICLISNLLMAYFSIAVGQLMPTANNNICFALAFFTYFCLMAAFSWMNVMCFDIWQTFGSSGGNKRSFEKDHNKRFLIYSVYGWGLPTIITVTTITLTKSNLLSENLRPNFGHGMCWFNLILNK
;
A
#
# COMPACT_ATOMS: atom_id res chain seq x y z
N MET A 1 6.29 -18.91 -81.46
CA MET A 1 7.42 -19.09 -80.52
C MET A 1 7.23 -18.26 -79.24
N PRO A 2 6.31 -18.63 -78.33
CA PRO A 2 6.47 -18.25 -76.92
C PRO A 2 6.19 -19.40 -75.93
N SER A 3 6.14 -20.67 -76.37
CA SER A 3 5.90 -21.83 -75.49
C SER A 3 7.16 -22.54 -75.00
N MET A 4 8.34 -22.24 -75.57
CA MET A 4 9.63 -22.85 -75.14
C MET A 4 10.36 -22.06 -74.06
N PHE A 5 9.99 -20.80 -73.80
CA PHE A 5 10.65 -19.97 -72.77
C PHE A 5 10.14 -20.25 -71.35
N PHE A 6 8.90 -20.74 -71.20
CA PHE A 6 8.34 -21.05 -69.88
C PHE A 6 8.86 -22.37 -69.29
N ALA A 7 9.24 -23.33 -70.14
CA ALA A 7 9.78 -24.62 -69.69
C ALA A 7 11.23 -24.52 -69.18
N LEU A 8 12.04 -23.61 -69.72
CA LEU A 8 13.44 -23.43 -69.28
C LEU A 8 13.54 -22.70 -67.93
N ILE A 9 12.61 -21.78 -67.62
CA ILE A 9 12.61 -21.05 -66.35
C ILE A 9 12.13 -21.94 -65.19
N CYS A 10 11.18 -22.86 -65.44
CA CYS A 10 10.77 -23.85 -64.42
C CYS A 10 11.85 -24.90 -64.11
N MET A 11 12.74 -25.23 -65.04
CA MET A 11 13.84 -26.20 -64.80
C MET A 11 15.04 -25.57 -64.07
N LEU A 12 15.20 -24.24 -64.14
CA LEU A 12 16.22 -23.51 -63.38
C LEU A 12 15.77 -23.14 -61.95
N TYR A 13 14.46 -23.14 -61.66
CA TYR A 13 13.95 -22.97 -60.28
C TYR A 13 13.68 -24.29 -59.54
N ALA A 14 13.74 -25.44 -60.23
CA ALA A 14 13.50 -26.76 -59.65
C ALA A 14 14.78 -27.53 -59.24
N SER A 15 15.97 -26.91 -59.39
CA SER A 15 17.26 -27.56 -59.12
C SER A 15 17.98 -27.11 -57.83
N ASP A 16 17.33 -26.34 -56.95
CA ASP A 16 17.89 -25.97 -55.63
C ASP A 16 17.09 -26.50 -54.42
N ILE A 17 16.18 -27.46 -54.64
CA ILE A 17 15.51 -28.19 -53.56
C ILE A 17 16.01 -29.63 -53.57
N GLN A 18 17.25 -29.82 -53.15
CA GLN A 18 17.75 -31.12 -52.74
C GLN A 18 18.61 -30.97 -51.48
N LYS A 19 17.89 -30.93 -50.35
CA LYS A 19 18.30 -31.39 -49.01
C LYS A 19 19.82 -31.53 -48.80
N VAL A 20 20.46 -30.47 -48.35
CA VAL A 20 21.49 -30.62 -47.32
C VAL A 20 20.74 -30.81 -46.00
N ALA A 21 20.32 -32.06 -45.77
CA ALA A 21 20.04 -32.53 -44.42
C ALA A 21 21.40 -32.61 -43.70
N GLY A 22 21.58 -31.80 -42.65
CA GLY A 22 22.80 -31.85 -41.85
C GLY A 22 23.25 -30.53 -41.24
N VAL A 23 22.34 -29.69 -40.75
CA VAL A 23 22.66 -28.85 -39.59
C VAL A 23 21.80 -29.40 -38.47
N SER A 24 22.43 -30.25 -37.66
CA SER A 24 21.86 -30.82 -36.45
C SER A 24 21.16 -29.74 -35.64
N ASP A 25 19.89 -29.97 -35.31
CA ASP A 25 19.14 -29.20 -34.32
C ASP A 25 20.03 -28.90 -33.12
N LEU A 26 20.35 -27.61 -32.93
CA LEU A 26 21.01 -27.12 -31.73
C LEU A 26 20.11 -27.55 -30.56
N LYS A 27 20.57 -28.48 -29.71
CA LYS A 27 19.78 -28.94 -28.55
C LYS A 27 19.31 -27.71 -27.77
N VAL A 28 18.00 -27.48 -27.75
CA VAL A 28 17.34 -26.36 -27.06
C VAL A 28 17.11 -26.68 -25.57
N TRP A 29 17.99 -27.50 -24.99
CA TRP A 29 17.81 -27.97 -23.62
C TRP A 29 19.13 -28.36 -22.95
N VAL A 30 19.17 -28.17 -21.63
CA VAL A 30 20.29 -28.59 -20.78
C VAL A 30 19.76 -29.54 -19.70
N PRO A 31 20.38 -30.73 -19.52
CA PRO A 31 19.96 -31.68 -18.51
C PRO A 31 20.48 -31.29 -17.11
N LEU A 32 19.71 -31.64 -16.08
CA LEU A 32 20.21 -31.65 -14.71
C LEU A 32 21.28 -32.74 -14.53
N CYS A 33 22.44 -32.42 -13.93
CA CYS A 33 23.51 -33.40 -13.73
C CYS A 33 23.04 -34.65 -12.98
N CYS A 34 22.29 -34.43 -11.90
CA CYS A 34 21.75 -35.48 -11.05
C CYS A 34 20.22 -35.44 -11.03
N PRO A 35 19.56 -36.60 -10.79
CA PRO A 35 18.15 -36.63 -10.44
C PRO A 35 17.82 -35.71 -9.26
N THR A 36 16.57 -35.24 -9.16
CA THR A 36 16.13 -34.19 -8.20
C THR A 36 16.33 -34.53 -6.72
N SER A 37 16.64 -35.79 -6.38
CA SER A 37 16.91 -36.25 -5.01
C SER A 37 18.36 -36.71 -4.77
N TRP A 38 19.23 -36.69 -5.78
CA TRP A 38 20.60 -37.21 -5.70
C TRP A 38 21.61 -36.09 -5.52
N LEU A 39 22.71 -36.37 -4.81
CA LEU A 39 23.77 -35.43 -4.51
C LEU A 39 24.92 -35.56 -5.52
N LEU A 40 25.62 -34.45 -5.77
CA LEU A 40 26.85 -34.48 -6.54
C LEU A 40 28.02 -34.89 -5.65
N ALA A 41 28.87 -35.79 -6.13
CA ALA A 41 30.09 -36.19 -5.46
C ALA A 41 31.31 -36.02 -6.36
N LYS A 42 32.40 -35.54 -5.79
CA LYS A 42 33.72 -35.43 -6.40
C LYS A 42 34.53 -36.67 -6.03
N VAL A 43 34.92 -37.45 -7.04
CA VAL A 43 35.77 -38.63 -6.92
C VAL A 43 37.22 -38.22 -7.21
N ASN A 44 38.09 -38.32 -6.20
CA ASN A 44 39.51 -38.05 -6.30
C ASN A 44 40.25 -39.29 -6.83
N ARG A 45 40.95 -39.17 -7.97
CA ARG A 45 41.68 -40.29 -8.60
C ARG A 45 43.19 -40.28 -8.30
N GLY A 46 43.62 -39.64 -7.22
CA GLY A 46 45.02 -39.46 -6.82
C GLY A 46 45.63 -38.10 -7.20
N ILE A 47 46.90 -37.88 -6.81
CA ILE A 47 47.57 -36.55 -6.82
C ILE A 47 47.76 -35.96 -8.23
N PHE A 48 47.87 -36.80 -9.26
CA PHE A 48 48.16 -36.38 -10.65
C PHE A 48 46.98 -36.53 -11.63
N ARG A 49 45.80 -36.94 -11.14
CA ARG A 49 44.61 -37.14 -11.98
C ARG A 49 43.52 -36.13 -11.61
N LEU A 50 42.96 -35.50 -12.64
CA LEU A 50 41.83 -34.60 -12.47
C LEU A 50 40.62 -35.33 -11.84
N PRO A 51 39.87 -34.65 -10.97
CA PRO A 51 38.73 -35.24 -10.29
C PRO A 51 37.61 -35.55 -11.29
N ASN A 52 36.83 -36.59 -11.00
CA ASN A 52 35.64 -36.95 -11.75
C ASN A 52 34.41 -36.73 -10.87
N TYR A 53 33.28 -36.35 -11.45
CA TYR A 53 32.04 -36.09 -10.75
C TYR A 53 31.04 -37.20 -11.03
N LYS A 54 30.31 -37.62 -10.00
CA LYS A 54 29.25 -38.63 -10.08
C LYS A 54 28.06 -38.23 -9.22
N CYS A 55 26.89 -38.75 -9.55
CA CYS A 55 25.71 -38.61 -8.72
C CYS A 55 25.63 -39.77 -7.73
N VAL A 56 25.38 -39.46 -6.46
CA VAL A 56 25.19 -40.43 -5.40
C VAL A 56 23.80 -40.24 -4.78
N PRO A 57 23.09 -41.32 -4.43
CA PRO A 57 21.82 -41.19 -3.71
C PRO A 57 22.06 -40.54 -2.33
N PRO A 58 21.05 -39.89 -1.76
CA PRO A 58 21.16 -39.27 -0.44
C PRO A 58 21.44 -40.36 0.61
N PRO A 59 22.41 -40.15 1.52
CA PRO A 59 22.82 -41.17 2.48
C PRO A 59 21.70 -41.49 3.48
N ILE A 60 21.41 -42.77 3.68
CA ILE A 60 20.41 -43.24 4.67
C ILE A 60 20.99 -43.17 6.10
N ASN A 61 22.32 -43.30 6.25
CA ASN A 61 23.06 -43.17 7.51
C ASN A 61 24.33 -42.33 7.34
N ARG A 62 24.65 -41.50 8.35
CA ARG A 62 25.82 -40.59 8.36
C ARG A 62 27.18 -41.30 8.39
N TYR A 63 27.20 -42.61 8.70
CA TYR A 63 28.41 -43.42 8.87
C TYR A 63 28.84 -44.23 7.63
N ASP A 64 28.02 -44.28 6.57
CA ASP A 64 28.36 -44.98 5.31
C ASP A 64 29.25 -44.14 4.37
N LEU A 65 29.76 -42.99 4.83
CA LEU A 65 30.38 -41.94 4.00
C LEU A 65 31.86 -41.69 4.28
N ILE A 66 32.58 -42.68 4.81
CA ILE A 66 34.03 -42.58 4.97
C ILE A 66 34.71 -43.44 3.92
N ASP A 67 34.68 -42.94 2.69
CA ASP A 67 35.63 -43.36 1.65
C ASP A 67 36.49 -42.14 1.31
N ASN A 68 37.78 -42.17 1.64
CA ASN A 68 38.69 -41.02 1.49
C ASN A 68 38.85 -40.57 0.03
N GLU A 69 38.32 -41.34 -0.92
CA GLU A 69 38.35 -41.06 -2.35
C GLU A 69 37.14 -40.24 -2.85
N ILE A 70 36.07 -40.08 -2.06
CA ILE A 70 34.82 -39.42 -2.51
C ILE A 70 34.43 -38.28 -1.57
N ALA A 71 34.37 -37.05 -2.11
CA ALA A 71 33.88 -35.87 -1.40
C ALA A 71 32.47 -35.49 -1.89
N ILE A 72 31.46 -35.58 -1.03
CA ILE A 72 30.07 -35.25 -1.36
C ILE A 72 29.81 -33.75 -1.17
N PHE A 73 29.08 -33.15 -2.10
CA PHE A 73 28.54 -31.81 -1.92
C PHE A 73 27.16 -31.90 -1.28
N GLU A 74 27.08 -31.71 0.04
CA GLU A 74 25.83 -31.80 0.80
C GLU A 74 24.78 -30.75 0.39
N ASP A 75 25.22 -29.56 -0.03
CA ASP A 75 24.35 -28.45 -0.45
C ASP A 75 23.91 -28.55 -1.93
N THR A 76 23.78 -29.77 -2.47
CA THR A 76 23.35 -29.99 -3.86
C THR A 76 21.84 -29.81 -3.98
N HIS A 77 21.36 -29.02 -4.94
CA HIS A 77 19.93 -28.85 -5.21
C HIS A 77 19.63 -28.79 -6.72
N PRO A 78 18.42 -29.19 -7.16
CA PRO A 78 18.02 -29.03 -8.55
C PRO A 78 17.90 -27.55 -8.92
N VAL A 79 18.07 -27.28 -10.21
CA VAL A 79 17.90 -25.96 -10.82
C VAL A 79 16.64 -25.99 -11.68
N TYR A 80 15.87 -24.90 -11.67
CA TYR A 80 14.60 -24.79 -12.39
C TYR A 80 14.72 -23.72 -13.47
N GLY A 81 14.04 -23.91 -14.61
CA GLY A 81 14.24 -23.04 -15.75
C GLY A 81 13.48 -23.46 -17.00
N TYR A 82 13.40 -22.55 -17.96
CA TYR A 82 12.93 -22.87 -19.31
C TYR A 82 14.01 -23.68 -20.05
N GLY A 83 13.64 -24.81 -20.65
CA GLY A 83 14.59 -25.68 -21.37
C GLY A 83 15.48 -26.52 -20.45
N ILE A 84 15.21 -26.57 -19.14
CA ILE A 84 15.91 -27.45 -18.19
C ILE A 84 15.05 -28.69 -17.96
N TYR A 85 15.58 -29.86 -18.26
CA TYR A 85 14.85 -31.12 -18.07
C TYR A 85 15.39 -31.89 -16.87
N GLY A 86 14.45 -32.38 -16.06
CA GLY A 86 14.72 -33.37 -15.03
C GLY A 86 15.14 -34.70 -15.65
N VAL A 87 16.12 -35.36 -15.03
CA VAL A 87 16.47 -36.73 -15.40
C VAL A 87 15.35 -37.65 -14.91
N ASN A 88 14.72 -38.40 -15.83
CA ASN A 88 13.58 -39.27 -15.53
C ASN A 88 13.89 -40.18 -14.33
N GLN A 89 13.04 -40.15 -13.32
CA GLN A 89 13.16 -40.93 -12.07
C GLN A 89 13.15 -42.46 -12.29
N THR A 90 12.81 -42.93 -13.49
CA THR A 90 12.67 -44.35 -13.84
C THR A 90 13.95 -45.02 -14.31
N LEU A 91 15.01 -44.26 -14.64
CA LEU A 91 16.33 -44.83 -14.88
C LEU A 91 17.34 -44.19 -13.93
N SER A 92 18.06 -45.03 -13.20
CA SER A 92 19.22 -44.72 -12.35
C SER A 92 20.43 -44.15 -13.12
N ASN A 93 20.21 -43.40 -14.20
CA ASN A 93 21.25 -42.91 -15.09
C ASN A 93 21.48 -41.42 -14.86
N SER A 94 22.64 -41.04 -14.32
CA SER A 94 23.08 -39.63 -14.26
C SER A 94 23.26 -39.06 -15.66
N SER A 95 22.97 -37.77 -15.87
CA SER A 95 23.32 -37.09 -17.13
C SER A 95 24.77 -36.59 -17.14
N VAL A 96 25.48 -36.73 -16.02
CA VAL A 96 26.92 -36.45 -15.92
C VAL A 96 27.66 -37.25 -16.99
N LEU A 97 28.32 -36.53 -17.90
CA LEU A 97 28.98 -37.11 -19.06
C LEU A 97 30.15 -38.00 -18.65
N SER A 98 30.21 -39.20 -19.20
CA SER A 98 31.33 -40.13 -18.98
C SER A 98 32.50 -39.79 -19.92
N CYS A 99 33.33 -38.83 -19.52
CA CYS A 99 34.56 -38.45 -20.21
C CYS A 99 35.79 -38.57 -19.29
N ASP A 100 36.98 -38.69 -19.88
CA ASP A 100 38.24 -38.90 -19.16
C ASP A 100 38.60 -37.72 -18.24
N HIS A 101 38.20 -36.51 -18.66
CA HIS A 101 38.37 -35.27 -17.93
C HIS A 101 37.04 -34.53 -17.84
N GLN A 102 36.68 -34.08 -16.65
CA GLN A 102 35.52 -33.22 -16.42
C GLN A 102 35.97 -31.90 -15.82
N THR A 103 35.39 -30.82 -16.29
CA THR A 103 35.58 -29.48 -15.74
C THR A 103 34.32 -29.05 -15.02
N LEU A 104 34.48 -28.59 -13.77
CA LEU A 104 33.41 -27.96 -13.01
C LEU A 104 33.65 -26.45 -12.98
N VAL A 105 32.71 -25.70 -13.56
CA VAL A 105 32.68 -24.24 -13.50
C VAL A 105 31.57 -23.83 -12.54
N LYS A 106 31.89 -22.97 -11.57
CA LYS A 106 30.91 -22.39 -10.65
C LYS A 106 30.49 -21.03 -11.17
N LEU A 107 29.18 -20.86 -11.36
CA LEU A 107 28.55 -19.62 -11.78
C LEU A 107 27.80 -19.00 -10.61
N THR A 108 27.82 -17.67 -10.53
CA THR A 108 27.08 -16.87 -9.56
C THR A 108 25.61 -16.71 -9.91
N GLY A 109 25.25 -16.85 -11.19
CA GLY A 109 23.85 -16.88 -11.67
C GLY A 109 23.24 -15.52 -11.96
N ASP A 110 24.06 -14.49 -12.12
CA ASP A 110 23.74 -13.08 -12.35
C ASP A 110 24.19 -12.56 -13.73
N GLU A 111 25.07 -13.30 -14.42
CA GLU A 111 25.56 -12.98 -15.76
C GLU A 111 25.32 -14.16 -16.71
N ASN A 112 24.88 -13.89 -17.93
CA ASN A 112 24.73 -14.94 -18.94
C ASN A 112 26.12 -15.47 -19.35
N VAL A 113 26.22 -16.79 -19.52
CA VAL A 113 27.50 -17.46 -19.79
C VAL A 113 27.36 -18.39 -20.98
N GLN A 114 28.39 -18.49 -21.80
CA GLN A 114 28.45 -19.50 -22.84
C GLN A 114 28.97 -20.82 -22.27
N ILE A 115 28.19 -21.89 -22.43
CA ILE A 115 28.52 -23.22 -21.96
C ILE A 115 28.66 -24.21 -23.13
N PRO A 116 29.46 -25.27 -23.00
CA PRO A 116 29.53 -26.31 -24.02
C PRO A 116 28.18 -27.00 -24.22
N SER A 117 27.83 -27.35 -25.45
CA SER A 117 26.57 -28.07 -25.80
C SER A 117 26.40 -29.42 -25.09
N HIS A 118 27.50 -30.01 -24.62
CA HIS A 118 27.58 -31.26 -23.87
C HIS A 118 27.88 -30.99 -22.40
N SER A 119 27.03 -30.18 -21.75
CA SER A 119 27.13 -29.86 -20.34
C SER A 119 25.87 -30.25 -19.58
N CYS A 120 26.00 -30.44 -18.27
CA CYS A 120 24.88 -30.56 -17.34
C CYS A 120 24.99 -29.48 -16.26
N VAL A 121 23.86 -29.11 -15.67
CA VAL A 121 23.79 -28.07 -14.62
C VAL A 121 23.25 -28.62 -13.30
N ILE A 122 23.73 -28.09 -12.18
CA ILE A 122 23.24 -28.41 -10.85
C ILE A 122 23.54 -27.28 -9.85
N GLY A 123 22.70 -27.10 -8.84
CA GLY A 123 22.92 -26.13 -7.78
C GLY A 123 23.89 -26.65 -6.72
N LEU A 124 24.77 -25.79 -6.23
CA LEU A 124 25.75 -26.05 -5.17
C LEU A 124 25.79 -24.86 -4.20
N GLY A 125 25.00 -24.92 -3.13
CA GLY A 125 24.82 -23.82 -2.19
C GLY A 125 24.27 -22.57 -2.91
N LYS A 126 25.07 -21.51 -2.99
CA LYS A 126 24.71 -20.26 -3.70
C LYS A 126 25.17 -20.20 -5.16
N TYR A 127 25.85 -21.24 -5.64
CA TYR A 127 26.43 -21.27 -6.99
C TYR A 127 25.70 -22.28 -7.86
N ILE A 128 25.79 -22.09 -9.17
CA ILE A 128 25.33 -23.06 -10.16
C ILE A 128 26.57 -23.71 -10.77
N ALA A 129 26.73 -25.01 -10.58
CA ALA A 129 27.79 -25.78 -11.21
C ALA A 129 27.37 -26.20 -12.62
N VAL A 130 28.24 -25.90 -13.58
CA VAL A 130 28.21 -26.45 -14.93
C VAL A 130 29.30 -27.51 -15.00
N ILE A 131 28.94 -28.74 -15.35
CA ILE A 131 29.88 -29.83 -15.57
C ILE A 131 29.90 -30.15 -17.05
N SER A 132 31.08 -30.09 -17.65
CA SER A 132 31.30 -30.39 -19.06
C SER A 132 32.58 -31.19 -19.27
N CYS A 133 32.68 -31.80 -20.44
CA CYS A 133 33.95 -32.35 -20.92
C CYS A 133 34.82 -31.22 -21.50
N PRO A 134 36.15 -31.41 -21.63
CA PRO A 134 37.03 -30.43 -22.25
C PRO A 134 36.60 -30.15 -23.69
N LEU A 135 36.68 -28.87 -24.08
CA LEU A 135 36.33 -28.39 -25.41
C LEU A 135 37.32 -28.92 -26.46
N HIS A 136 36.80 -29.42 -27.58
CA HIS A 136 37.53 -29.68 -28.81
C HIS A 136 37.27 -28.58 -29.86
N ASP A 137 38.14 -28.45 -30.86
CA ASP A 137 38.12 -27.35 -31.85
C ASP A 137 36.81 -27.21 -32.65
N ASN A 138 35.93 -28.21 -32.63
CA ASN A 138 34.63 -28.22 -33.32
C ASN A 138 33.42 -28.09 -32.37
N ASP A 139 33.62 -27.87 -31.08
CA ASP A 139 32.52 -27.80 -30.12
C ASP A 139 31.76 -26.47 -30.19
N ILE A 140 30.43 -26.57 -30.21
CA ILE A 140 29.53 -25.41 -30.28
C ILE A 140 29.19 -24.95 -28.86
N LEU A 141 29.44 -23.68 -28.58
CA LEU A 141 29.02 -23.01 -27.36
C LEU A 141 27.55 -22.58 -27.46
N GLN A 142 26.82 -22.74 -26.35
CA GLN A 142 25.42 -22.35 -26.21
C GLN A 142 25.28 -21.32 -25.09
N PRO A 143 24.46 -20.26 -25.27
CA PRO A 143 24.26 -19.27 -24.22
C PRO A 143 23.31 -19.80 -23.14
N LEU A 144 23.76 -19.71 -21.88
CA LEU A 144 22.99 -19.96 -20.67
C LEU A 144 22.54 -18.61 -20.10
N ASN A 145 21.22 -18.40 -20.07
CA ASN A 145 20.64 -17.17 -19.56
C ASN A 145 20.16 -17.32 -18.12
N PHE A 146 20.22 -16.23 -17.35
CA PHE A 146 19.64 -16.17 -16.01
C PHE A 146 18.46 -15.20 -15.97
N ILE A 147 17.35 -15.64 -15.37
CA ILE A 147 16.13 -14.84 -15.23
C ILE A 147 15.83 -14.67 -13.75
N HIS A 148 15.86 -13.43 -13.30
CA HIS A 148 15.40 -13.05 -11.98
C HIS A 148 13.86 -12.98 -11.98
N LYS A 149 13.22 -13.99 -11.38
CA LYS A 149 11.76 -14.09 -11.32
C LYS A 149 11.17 -13.25 -10.20
N CYS A 150 10.03 -12.59 -10.47
CA CYS A 150 9.27 -11.90 -9.42
C CYS A 150 8.49 -12.89 -8.52
N CYS A 151 7.92 -13.95 -9.09
CA CYS A 151 7.30 -15.01 -8.28
C CYS A 151 8.35 -16.03 -7.82
N PRO A 152 8.11 -16.72 -6.68
CA PRO A 152 8.92 -17.85 -6.26
C PRO A 152 9.03 -18.93 -7.35
N ILE A 153 10.12 -19.71 -7.33
CA ILE A 153 10.29 -20.87 -8.24
C ILE A 153 9.09 -21.83 -8.09
N GLY A 154 8.56 -22.31 -9.22
CA GLY A 154 7.35 -23.14 -9.27
C GLY A 154 6.04 -22.36 -9.28
N TYR A 155 6.08 -21.03 -9.19
CA TYR A 155 4.91 -20.17 -9.26
C TYR A 155 4.94 -19.28 -10.50
N VAL A 156 3.76 -18.88 -10.97
CA VAL A 156 3.55 -17.92 -12.06
C VAL A 156 2.48 -16.92 -11.64
N TYR A 157 2.58 -15.70 -12.15
CA TYR A 157 1.62 -14.64 -11.82
C TYR A 157 0.33 -14.78 -12.62
N GLU A 158 -0.82 -14.89 -11.92
CA GLU A 158 -2.14 -14.92 -12.54
C GLU A 158 -2.86 -13.58 -12.36
N VAL A 159 -3.27 -12.97 -13.48
CA VAL A 159 -3.87 -11.62 -13.49
C VAL A 159 -5.24 -11.58 -12.82
N SER A 160 -6.05 -12.63 -12.98
CA SER A 160 -7.40 -12.71 -12.43
C SER A 160 -7.41 -12.81 -10.90
N GLN A 161 -6.49 -13.60 -10.32
CA GLN A 161 -6.35 -13.79 -8.87
C GLN A 161 -5.36 -12.83 -8.21
N GLN A 162 -4.59 -12.06 -9.00
CA GLN A 162 -3.71 -10.99 -8.53
C GLN A 162 -2.62 -11.46 -7.55
N LYS A 163 -2.15 -12.69 -7.73
CA LYS A 163 -1.14 -13.36 -6.91
C LYS A 163 -0.34 -14.37 -7.71
N CYS A 164 0.80 -14.76 -7.18
CA CYS A 164 1.54 -15.91 -7.68
C CYS A 164 0.80 -17.20 -7.32
N ILE A 165 0.46 -18.01 -8.33
CA ILE A 165 -0.17 -19.32 -8.17
C ILE A 165 0.83 -20.43 -8.54
N VAL A 166 0.62 -21.62 -8.01
CA VAL A 166 1.45 -22.79 -8.34
C VAL A 166 1.27 -23.13 -9.82
N ASN A 167 2.37 -23.32 -10.54
CA ASN A 167 2.36 -23.72 -11.93
C ASN A 167 2.31 -25.26 -12.04
N GLU A 168 1.11 -25.83 -12.01
CA GLU A 168 0.91 -27.30 -11.98
C GLU A 168 1.51 -28.06 -13.17
N ASN A 169 1.73 -27.41 -14.32
CA ASN A 169 2.19 -28.05 -15.55
C ASN A 169 3.67 -27.77 -15.90
N ASP A 170 4.41 -27.02 -15.05
CA ASP A 170 5.79 -26.56 -15.33
C ASP A 170 5.98 -26.01 -16.76
N ASN A 171 4.95 -25.38 -17.31
CA ASN A 171 4.93 -24.94 -18.70
C ASN A 171 5.67 -23.60 -18.86
N TYR A 172 6.98 -23.64 -18.75
CA TYR A 172 7.85 -22.46 -18.91
C TYR A 172 8.07 -22.08 -20.39
N HIS A 173 7.41 -22.76 -21.35
CA HIS A 173 7.49 -22.42 -22.77
C HIS A 173 7.02 -20.99 -23.07
N VAL A 174 6.24 -20.38 -22.18
CA VAL A 174 5.85 -18.96 -22.26
C VAL A 174 7.06 -18.01 -22.29
N TYR A 175 8.21 -18.39 -21.70
CA TYR A 175 9.43 -17.59 -21.70
C TYR A 175 10.21 -17.64 -23.02
N LYS A 176 9.87 -18.57 -23.94
CA LYS A 176 10.50 -18.71 -25.26
C LYS A 176 10.44 -17.43 -26.09
N GLY A 177 9.42 -16.59 -25.86
CA GLY A 177 9.27 -15.30 -26.53
C GLY A 177 10.49 -14.39 -26.32
N TYR A 178 10.99 -14.31 -25.09
CA TYR A 178 12.14 -13.48 -24.73
C TYR A 178 13.48 -14.22 -24.81
N PHE A 179 13.49 -15.48 -24.40
CA PHE A 179 14.70 -16.28 -24.31
C PHE A 179 14.57 -17.46 -25.28
N PRO A 180 15.16 -17.38 -26.49
CA PRO A 180 15.02 -18.43 -27.50
C PRO A 180 15.76 -19.72 -27.11
N ASN A 181 16.76 -19.61 -26.22
CA ASN A 181 17.51 -20.71 -25.65
C ASN A 181 16.98 -21.07 -24.24
N PHE A 182 17.68 -21.93 -23.51
CA PHE A 182 17.34 -22.26 -22.14
C PHE A 182 17.73 -21.14 -21.17
N ALA A 183 17.02 -21.05 -20.05
CA ALA A 183 17.26 -20.05 -19.02
C ALA A 183 16.99 -20.62 -17.63
N ILE A 184 17.88 -20.33 -16.69
CA ILE A 184 17.75 -20.69 -15.29
C ILE A 184 16.99 -19.60 -14.54
N PHE A 185 15.99 -19.99 -13.75
CA PHE A 185 15.28 -19.11 -12.84
C PHE A 185 16.01 -18.96 -11.52
N SER A 186 16.18 -17.72 -11.10
CA SER A 186 16.47 -17.36 -9.71
C SER A 186 15.27 -16.62 -9.16
N SER A 187 14.80 -16.97 -7.96
CA SER A 187 13.76 -16.21 -7.27
C SER A 187 14.31 -15.67 -5.96
N ALA A 188 14.64 -14.38 -5.95
CA ALA A 188 14.88 -13.62 -4.73
C ALA A 188 13.90 -12.42 -4.72
N PRO A 189 13.47 -11.94 -3.55
CA PRO A 189 12.77 -10.66 -3.48
C PRO A 189 13.68 -9.56 -4.05
N LEU A 190 13.11 -8.69 -4.90
CA LEU A 190 13.85 -7.55 -5.43
C LEU A 190 14.19 -6.58 -4.27
N ASP A 191 15.46 -6.56 -3.85
CA ASP A 191 15.93 -5.73 -2.72
C ASP A 191 16.05 -4.26 -3.14
N CYS A 192 14.91 -3.58 -3.11
CA CYS A 192 14.80 -2.20 -3.53
C CYS A 192 14.92 -1.27 -2.33
N SER A 193 16.03 -0.51 -2.25
CA SER A 193 16.25 0.45 -1.16
C SER A 193 15.09 1.45 -1.00
N THR A 194 14.82 1.92 0.21
CA THR A 194 13.69 2.82 0.52
C THR A 194 13.70 4.15 -0.22
N ASN A 195 14.87 4.58 -0.70
CA ASN A 195 15.05 5.81 -1.45
C ASN A 195 14.84 5.63 -2.96
N LYS A 196 14.54 4.41 -3.42
CA LYS A 196 14.19 4.11 -4.80
C LYS A 196 12.68 3.92 -4.96
N VAL A 197 12.22 4.16 -6.19
CA VAL A 197 10.83 4.01 -6.63
C VAL A 197 10.67 2.65 -7.29
N LEU A 198 9.63 1.91 -6.90
CA LEU A 198 9.24 0.71 -7.63
C LEU A 198 8.34 1.07 -8.80
N VAL A 199 8.65 0.56 -9.99
CA VAL A 199 7.82 0.74 -11.18
C VAL A 199 7.54 -0.61 -11.82
N GLU A 200 6.29 -0.81 -12.23
CA GLU A 200 5.86 -2.00 -12.96
C GLU A 200 5.54 -1.65 -14.40
N TYR A 201 6.18 -2.37 -15.33
CA TYR A 201 5.95 -2.24 -16.75
C TYR A 201 5.35 -3.52 -17.30
N LYS A 202 4.24 -3.37 -18.02
CA LYS A 202 3.68 -4.43 -18.85
C LYS A 202 4.26 -4.30 -20.25
N VAL A 203 5.13 -5.22 -20.62
CA VAL A 203 5.89 -5.16 -21.87
C VAL A 203 5.75 -6.44 -22.68
N ASN A 204 5.78 -6.28 -24.01
CA ASN A 204 6.01 -7.38 -24.94
C ASN A 204 7.45 -7.31 -25.49
N LYS A 205 7.84 -8.33 -26.27
CA LYS A 205 9.17 -8.45 -26.86
C LYS A 205 9.59 -7.24 -27.71
N ARG A 206 8.63 -6.48 -28.27
CA ARG A 206 8.92 -5.28 -29.07
C ARG A 206 9.22 -4.07 -28.21
N GLN A 207 8.64 -4.01 -27.01
CA GLN A 207 8.75 -2.90 -26.06
C GLN A 207 9.90 -3.06 -25.07
N SER A 208 10.45 -4.27 -24.92
CA SER A 208 11.66 -4.47 -24.16
C SER A 208 12.62 -5.38 -24.89
N SER A 209 13.88 -4.96 -24.96
CA SER A 209 14.95 -5.73 -25.61
C SER A 209 16.00 -6.09 -24.58
N PHE A 210 16.37 -7.35 -24.51
CA PHE A 210 17.61 -7.78 -23.88
C PHE A 210 18.74 -7.47 -24.86
N ALA A 211 19.67 -6.62 -24.45
CA ALA A 211 20.83 -6.25 -25.25
C ALA A 211 22.08 -6.66 -24.48
N ASP A 212 22.98 -7.37 -25.16
CA ASP A 212 24.28 -7.81 -24.63
C ASP A 212 24.20 -8.53 -23.27
N ASP A 213 23.10 -9.25 -23.03
CA ASP A 213 23.04 -10.34 -22.05
C ASP A 213 23.25 -9.95 -20.57
N GLN A 214 23.10 -8.67 -20.21
CA GLN A 214 23.30 -8.16 -18.83
C GLN A 214 22.24 -7.17 -18.31
N PHE A 215 21.43 -6.59 -19.19
CA PHE A 215 20.42 -5.61 -18.81
C PHE A 215 19.16 -5.72 -19.65
N ILE A 216 18.02 -5.38 -19.05
CA ILE A 216 16.77 -5.18 -19.77
C ILE A 216 16.68 -3.70 -20.20
N LEU A 217 16.53 -3.46 -21.50
CA LEU A 217 16.25 -2.14 -22.04
C LEU A 217 14.74 -2.00 -22.19
N LEU A 218 14.15 -1.12 -21.38
CA LEU A 218 12.75 -0.75 -21.52
C LEU A 218 12.66 0.40 -22.54
N GLN A 219 12.18 0.09 -23.75
CA GLN A 219 12.10 1.07 -24.83
C GLN A 219 11.19 2.27 -24.55
N PRO A 220 10.06 2.13 -23.82
CA PRO A 220 9.21 3.28 -23.47
C PRO A 220 9.98 4.38 -22.73
N GLU A 221 10.92 4.02 -21.86
CA GLU A 221 11.68 4.96 -21.04
C GLU A 221 13.12 5.19 -21.51
N LYS A 222 13.62 4.36 -22.44
CA LYS A 222 15.04 4.31 -22.86
C LYS A 222 16.01 4.15 -21.69
N ARG A 223 15.58 3.46 -20.62
CA ARG A 223 16.41 3.14 -19.45
C ARG A 223 16.86 1.68 -19.47
N LYS A 224 18.04 1.45 -18.91
CA LYS A 224 18.67 0.13 -18.77
C LYS A 224 18.65 -0.28 -17.31
N PHE A 225 18.21 -1.50 -17.03
CA PHE A 225 18.19 -2.06 -15.68
C PHE A 225 19.00 -3.35 -15.65
N TYR A 226 19.93 -3.46 -14.70
CA TYR A 226 20.78 -4.63 -14.50
C TYR A 226 20.06 -5.70 -13.69
N TYR A 227 20.57 -6.93 -13.71
CA TYR A 227 19.97 -8.10 -13.06
C TYR A 227 19.49 -7.87 -11.60
N SER A 228 20.23 -7.08 -10.81
CA SER A 228 19.87 -6.76 -9.42
C SER A 228 18.75 -5.72 -9.27
N ASP A 229 18.47 -4.94 -10.31
CA ASP A 229 17.51 -3.82 -10.28
C ASP A 229 16.15 -4.19 -10.89
N TYR A 230 15.96 -5.40 -11.43
CA TYR A 230 14.68 -5.85 -11.97
C TYR A 230 14.33 -7.29 -11.62
N CYS A 231 13.04 -7.60 -11.65
CA CYS A 231 12.53 -8.96 -11.77
C CYS A 231 11.52 -9.04 -12.92
N LEU A 232 11.37 -10.23 -13.50
CA LEU A 232 10.51 -10.52 -14.65
C LEU A 232 9.52 -11.64 -14.31
N GLU A 233 8.28 -11.53 -14.76
CA GLU A 233 7.34 -12.64 -14.74
C GLU A 233 6.48 -12.70 -16.02
N ALA A 234 6.22 -13.90 -16.51
CA ALA A 234 5.30 -14.11 -17.61
C ALA A 234 3.86 -13.96 -17.13
N ILE A 235 3.03 -13.22 -17.86
CA ILE A 235 1.61 -13.05 -17.54
C ILE A 235 0.80 -14.18 -18.19
N MET A 236 0.13 -15.03 -17.39
CA MET A 236 -0.78 -16.05 -17.91
C MET A 236 -2.24 -15.55 -17.88
N ASP A 237 -2.95 -15.69 -19.00
CA ASP A 237 -4.38 -15.41 -19.11
C ASP A 237 -5.18 -16.72 -19.19
N GLN A 238 -6.38 -16.78 -18.60
CA GLN A 238 -7.18 -18.02 -18.49
C GLN A 238 -7.55 -18.63 -19.85
N SER A 239 -7.57 -17.82 -20.91
CA SER A 239 -7.75 -18.24 -22.30
C SER A 239 -6.67 -19.25 -22.78
N SER A 240 -5.47 -19.20 -22.21
CA SER A 240 -4.35 -20.10 -22.54
C SER A 240 -4.36 -21.44 -21.80
N LEU A 241 -5.17 -21.58 -20.74
CA LEU A 241 -5.34 -22.84 -19.99
C LEU A 241 -6.37 -23.79 -20.63
N GLN A 242 -7.30 -23.27 -21.44
CA GLN A 242 -8.37 -24.07 -22.06
C GLN A 242 -8.05 -24.59 -23.47
N GLN A 243 -6.93 -24.18 -24.09
CA GLN A 243 -6.56 -24.65 -25.43
C GLN A 243 -5.80 -25.99 -25.36
N LYS A 244 -6.46 -27.00 -24.75
CA LYS A 244 -6.02 -28.39 -24.73
C LYS A 244 -7.03 -29.25 -25.49
N SER A 245 -7.23 -28.97 -26.77
CA SER A 245 -7.75 -29.92 -27.75
C SER A 245 -7.68 -29.33 -29.15
N ASN A 246 -6.81 -29.92 -29.98
CA ASN A 246 -6.69 -29.80 -31.44
C ASN A 246 -5.43 -29.06 -31.95
N VAL A 247 -4.41 -29.89 -32.21
CA VAL A 247 -3.52 -29.93 -33.37
C VAL A 247 -3.18 -28.61 -34.10
N SER A 248 -1.86 -28.37 -34.15
CA SER A 248 -1.12 -27.48 -35.07
C SER A 248 -1.57 -26.03 -35.15
N SER A 249 -1.07 -25.22 -34.22
CA SER A 249 -0.85 -23.78 -34.42
C SER A 249 0.42 -23.37 -33.68
N GLU A 250 1.53 -24.07 -33.95
CA GLU A 250 2.84 -23.46 -33.80
C GLU A 250 2.98 -22.42 -34.91
N ILE A 251 3.63 -21.29 -34.59
CA ILE A 251 3.79 -20.07 -35.38
C ILE A 251 2.75 -19.00 -34.97
N THR A 252 3.27 -17.85 -34.48
CA THR A 252 2.60 -16.56 -34.20
C THR A 252 2.15 -16.17 -32.77
N THR A 253 2.57 -16.84 -31.69
CA THR A 253 2.22 -16.40 -30.31
C THR A 253 3.37 -15.80 -29.49
N GLY A 254 4.63 -15.95 -29.92
CA GLY A 254 5.80 -15.47 -29.14
C GLY A 254 6.02 -13.94 -29.14
N GLU A 255 5.44 -13.19 -30.08
CA GLU A 255 5.65 -11.74 -30.18
C GLU A 255 4.67 -10.90 -29.34
N THR A 256 3.50 -11.45 -29.02
CA THR A 256 2.41 -10.74 -28.32
C THR A 256 2.28 -11.14 -26.85
N GLN A 257 3.01 -12.16 -26.39
CA GLN A 257 3.00 -12.59 -25.00
C GLN A 257 3.41 -11.43 -24.08
N PRO A 258 2.54 -11.01 -23.14
CA PRO A 258 2.85 -9.93 -22.21
C PRO A 258 3.68 -10.46 -21.03
N PHE A 259 4.61 -9.64 -20.57
CA PHE A 259 5.45 -9.87 -19.41
C PHE A 259 5.33 -8.69 -18.47
N LEU A 260 5.46 -8.99 -17.18
CA LEU A 260 5.53 -8.02 -16.12
C LEU A 260 6.99 -7.85 -15.73
N VAL A 261 7.50 -6.63 -15.85
CA VAL A 261 8.83 -6.25 -15.41
C VAL A 261 8.67 -5.30 -14.24
N ARG A 262 9.14 -5.67 -13.06
CA ARG A 262 9.23 -4.76 -11.91
C ARG A 262 10.67 -4.28 -11.78
N VAL A 263 10.87 -2.97 -11.69
CA VAL A 263 12.20 -2.36 -11.59
C VAL A 263 12.32 -1.42 -10.40
N CYS A 264 13.55 -1.23 -9.94
CA CYS A 264 13.97 -0.24 -8.97
C CYS A 264 14.61 0.96 -9.65
N ASP A 265 13.87 2.06 -9.72
CA ASP A 265 14.33 3.29 -10.37
C ASP A 265 14.59 4.43 -9.36
N ASP A 266 15.33 5.44 -9.80
CA ASP A 266 15.60 6.62 -9.00
C ASP A 266 14.36 7.52 -8.88
N THR A 267 14.33 8.39 -7.87
CA THR A 267 13.17 9.27 -7.59
C THR A 267 12.85 10.27 -8.70
N ASP A 268 13.77 10.50 -9.64
CA ASP A 268 13.60 11.38 -10.79
C ASP A 268 12.52 10.86 -11.76
N ILE A 269 12.19 9.58 -11.71
CA ILE A 269 11.11 9.00 -12.50
C ILE A 269 9.74 9.63 -12.16
N CYS A 270 9.58 10.12 -10.92
CA CYS A 270 8.35 10.76 -10.45
C CYS A 270 8.07 12.13 -11.09
N ASP A 271 9.03 12.70 -11.84
CA ASP A 271 8.80 13.88 -12.67
C ASP A 271 8.14 13.54 -14.01
N ARG A 272 8.17 12.25 -14.42
CA ARG A 272 7.68 11.77 -15.72
C ARG A 272 6.40 10.94 -15.60
N ILE A 273 6.29 10.14 -14.55
CA ILE A 273 5.13 9.30 -14.27
C ILE A 273 4.55 9.66 -12.89
N PRO A 274 3.23 9.48 -12.68
CA PRO A 274 2.63 9.68 -11.37
C PRO A 274 3.24 8.73 -10.34
N CYS A 275 3.64 9.25 -9.18
CA CYS A 275 4.15 8.46 -8.07
C CYS A 275 3.22 8.49 -6.87
N ILE A 276 2.83 7.31 -6.40
CA ILE A 276 1.95 7.12 -5.24
C ILE A 276 2.77 6.54 -4.11
N ARG A 277 2.45 6.87 -2.86
CA ARG A 277 3.20 6.39 -1.69
C ARG A 277 2.42 5.34 -0.90
N ARG A 278 3.07 4.21 -0.59
CA ARG A 278 2.61 3.22 0.39
C ARG A 278 3.00 3.60 1.80
N CYS A 279 2.17 3.23 2.77
CA CYS A 279 2.50 3.48 4.17
C CYS A 279 3.58 2.52 4.67
N CYS A 280 3.56 1.27 4.22
CA CYS A 280 4.49 0.22 4.65
C CYS A 280 5.46 -0.19 3.52
N GLN A 281 6.39 -1.09 3.85
CA GLN A 281 7.26 -1.76 2.86
C GLN A 281 6.46 -2.77 2.03
N ASP A 282 7.08 -3.33 0.98
CA ASP A 282 6.37 -4.19 0.02
C ASP A 282 5.74 -5.45 0.64
N ASP A 283 6.44 -6.05 1.61
CA ASP A 283 6.02 -7.26 2.33
C ASP A 283 5.25 -6.98 3.62
N GLU A 284 4.91 -5.71 3.88
CA GLU A 284 4.29 -5.28 5.11
C GLU A 284 2.89 -4.71 4.87
N ILE A 285 2.03 -4.92 5.85
CA ILE A 285 0.66 -4.41 5.88
C ILE A 285 0.42 -3.55 7.12
N PHE A 286 -0.50 -2.61 7.00
CA PHE A 286 -0.85 -1.74 8.11
C PHE A 286 -1.71 -2.51 9.12
N THR A 287 -1.16 -2.69 10.32
CA THR A 287 -1.85 -3.37 11.42
C THR A 287 -2.22 -2.37 12.51
N ARG A 288 -3.47 -2.43 12.98
CA ARG A 288 -3.95 -1.63 14.10
C ARG A 288 -3.59 -2.31 15.42
N GLY A 289 -2.70 -1.68 16.19
CA GLY A 289 -2.46 -2.06 17.59
C GLY A 289 -3.44 -1.39 18.55
N ASN A 290 -3.24 -1.64 19.86
CA ASN A 290 -4.11 -1.10 20.92
C ASN A 290 -4.04 0.43 21.06
N ALA A 291 -2.87 1.03 20.81
CA ALA A 291 -2.64 2.48 20.95
C ALA A 291 -1.95 3.13 19.73
N THR A 292 -1.20 2.36 18.93
CA THR A 292 -0.54 2.81 17.71
C THR A 292 -0.78 1.80 16.58
N SER A 293 -0.78 2.30 15.35
CA SER A 293 -0.69 1.46 14.16
C SER A 293 0.77 1.29 13.75
N TYR A 294 1.10 0.11 13.24
CA TYR A 294 2.46 -0.22 12.80
C TYR A 294 2.41 -1.14 11.59
N CYS A 295 3.48 -1.12 10.80
CA CYS A 295 3.66 -2.02 9.68
C CYS A 295 4.15 -3.38 10.20
N LYS A 296 3.52 -4.45 9.74
CA LYS A 296 3.86 -5.83 10.11
C LYS A 296 3.96 -6.66 8.84
N LYS A 297 4.93 -7.57 8.78
CA LYS A 297 5.03 -8.52 7.67
C LYS A 297 3.74 -9.31 7.51
N ASP A 298 3.24 -9.39 6.28
CA ASP A 298 2.10 -10.23 5.96
C ASP A 298 2.51 -11.70 6.02
N ALA A 299 1.95 -12.46 6.96
CA ALA A 299 2.28 -13.87 7.15
C ALA A 299 1.38 -14.81 6.32
N GLY A 300 0.34 -14.27 5.67
CA GLY A 300 -0.71 -15.05 5.04
C GLY A 300 -0.69 -15.07 3.51
N ASP A 301 0.05 -14.16 2.85
CA ASP A 301 0.00 -14.00 1.40
C ASP A 301 1.39 -14.19 0.74
N ILE A 302 1.37 -14.78 -0.45
CA ILE A 302 2.58 -15.12 -1.22
C ILE A 302 3.22 -13.79 -1.67
N SER A 303 4.54 -13.67 -1.50
CA SER A 303 5.38 -12.46 -1.49
C SER A 303 5.33 -11.50 -2.70
N TYR A 304 4.39 -11.64 -3.63
CA TYR A 304 4.28 -10.77 -4.79
C TYR A 304 2.82 -10.51 -5.18
N HIS A 305 2.38 -9.26 -5.00
CA HIS A 305 1.16 -8.70 -5.58
C HIS A 305 1.54 -7.65 -6.60
N SER A 306 1.03 -7.74 -7.83
CA SER A 306 1.19 -6.64 -8.79
C SER A 306 0.40 -5.43 -8.31
N PHE A 307 0.97 -4.25 -8.50
CA PHE A 307 0.34 -2.99 -8.20
C PHE A 307 -0.75 -2.63 -9.23
N GLU A 308 -0.79 -3.33 -10.36
CA GLU A 308 -1.88 -3.24 -11.33
C GLU A 308 -3.25 -3.62 -10.71
N SER A 309 -3.26 -4.33 -9.58
CA SER A 309 -4.48 -4.82 -8.90
C SER A 309 -5.16 -3.82 -7.95
N LEU A 310 -4.55 -2.65 -7.71
CA LEU A 310 -4.94 -1.77 -6.60
C LEU A 310 -6.27 -1.03 -6.85
N ASN A 311 -7.37 -1.55 -6.30
CA ASN A 311 -8.62 -0.80 -6.16
C ASN A 311 -8.55 0.10 -4.91
N THR A 312 -8.39 1.40 -5.15
CA THR A 312 -8.34 2.44 -4.11
C THR A 312 -9.72 2.83 -3.63
N SER A 313 -9.86 3.17 -2.34
CA SER A 313 -10.97 4.00 -1.88
C SER A 313 -10.92 5.35 -2.61
N GLY A 314 -11.94 5.70 -3.41
CA GLY A 314 -12.01 6.96 -4.14
C GLY A 314 -11.94 6.82 -5.67
N ASN A 315 -12.26 7.91 -6.37
CA ASN A 315 -12.30 7.93 -7.84
C ASN A 315 -10.89 8.06 -8.42
N PHE A 316 -10.09 7.00 -8.34
CA PHE A 316 -8.77 6.95 -8.96
C PHE A 316 -8.89 6.51 -10.42
N SER A 317 -8.51 7.41 -11.33
CA SER A 317 -8.23 7.02 -12.71
C SER A 317 -6.83 6.42 -12.73
N LYS A 318 -6.75 5.09 -12.84
CA LYS A 318 -5.48 4.38 -12.80
C LYS A 318 -4.63 4.69 -14.05
N PRO A 319 -3.41 5.25 -13.90
CA PRO A 319 -2.47 5.40 -15.01
C PRO A 319 -2.06 4.03 -15.55
N GLN A 320 -1.65 4.00 -16.82
CA GLN A 320 -1.06 2.81 -17.42
C GLN A 320 0.26 2.41 -16.74
N ILE A 321 1.03 3.39 -16.26
CA ILE A 321 2.32 3.22 -15.58
C ILE A 321 2.38 4.21 -14.42
N PHE A 322 2.75 3.75 -13.23
CA PHE A 322 2.97 4.59 -12.05
C PHE A 322 4.11 4.05 -11.20
N GLY A 323 4.74 4.96 -10.47
CA GLY A 323 5.77 4.64 -9.49
C GLY A 323 5.21 4.50 -8.08
N LEU A 324 5.86 3.67 -7.27
CA LEU A 324 5.54 3.47 -5.87
C LEU A 324 6.71 3.86 -4.98
N LEU A 325 6.44 4.89 -4.19
CA LEU A 325 7.25 5.28 -3.05
C LEU A 325 6.84 4.43 -1.85
N ARG A 326 7.80 4.06 -1.00
CA ARG A 326 7.55 3.17 0.13
C ARG A 326 7.97 3.83 1.42
N SER A 327 7.34 3.40 2.49
CA SER A 327 7.50 3.96 3.84
C SER A 327 7.11 5.44 3.94
N LEU A 328 6.27 5.73 4.93
CA LEU A 328 6.01 7.10 5.36
C LEU A 328 5.81 7.14 6.87
N ASP A 329 6.80 7.64 7.60
CA ASP A 329 6.71 7.77 9.05
C ASP A 329 6.15 9.14 9.43
N CYS A 330 4.86 9.15 9.75
CA CYS A 330 4.13 10.31 10.27
C CYS A 330 2.97 9.82 11.13
N LEU A 331 2.44 10.70 12.00
CA LEU A 331 1.12 10.51 12.56
C LEU A 331 0.11 10.63 11.42
N LYS A 332 -0.85 9.70 11.34
CA LYS A 332 -1.78 9.58 10.22
C LYS A 332 -3.22 9.51 10.70
N TYR A 333 -4.15 9.98 9.88
CA TYR A 333 -5.56 9.67 10.03
C TYR A 333 -6.10 9.03 8.75
N HIS A 334 -7.12 8.19 8.91
CA HIS A 334 -7.74 7.42 7.84
C HIS A 334 -8.89 8.23 7.22
N LEU A 335 -8.87 8.40 5.90
CA LEU A 335 -9.96 9.03 5.15
C LEU A 335 -11.00 7.98 4.78
N ASN A 336 -12.23 8.11 5.28
CA ASN A 336 -13.30 7.14 5.05
C ASN A 336 -14.54 7.77 4.38
N PRO A 337 -14.54 7.91 3.05
CA PRO A 337 -15.67 8.50 2.31
C PRO A 337 -16.97 7.68 2.41
N ASP A 338 -16.90 6.40 2.79
CA ASP A 338 -18.09 5.54 2.92
C ASP A 338 -18.91 5.91 4.18
N ILE A 339 -18.25 6.44 5.21
CA ILE A 339 -18.88 6.86 6.47
C ILE A 339 -19.02 8.40 6.52
N TYR A 340 -18.01 9.12 6.04
CA TYR A 340 -17.90 10.57 6.12
C TYR A 340 -17.78 11.13 4.70
N PRO A 341 -18.86 11.65 4.09
CA PRO A 341 -18.82 12.21 2.74
C PRO A 341 -17.78 13.32 2.55
N GLU A 342 -17.43 14.04 3.62
CA GLU A 342 -16.34 15.03 3.66
C GLU A 342 -14.95 14.44 3.39
N ASP A 343 -14.73 13.16 3.69
CA ASP A 343 -13.49 12.44 3.40
C ASP A 343 -13.38 12.03 1.93
N ALA A 344 -14.31 12.46 1.07
CA ALA A 344 -14.22 12.25 -0.37
C ALA A 344 -12.89 12.77 -0.91
N HIS A 345 -12.17 11.90 -1.61
CA HIS A 345 -10.88 12.20 -2.19
C HIS A 345 -10.69 11.51 -3.54
N TYR A 346 -9.78 12.05 -4.34
CA TYR A 346 -9.31 11.41 -5.56
C TYR A 346 -7.79 11.57 -5.70
N LEU A 347 -7.19 10.62 -6.39
CA LEU A 347 -5.76 10.64 -6.73
C LEU A 347 -5.61 11.14 -8.15
N ASN A 348 -4.75 12.15 -8.34
CA ASN A 348 -4.48 12.73 -9.63
C ASN A 348 -3.63 11.78 -10.47
N ASN A 349 -4.12 11.44 -11.66
CA ASN A 349 -3.48 10.52 -12.60
C ASN A 349 -2.20 11.11 -13.24
N ARG A 350 -1.94 12.43 -13.11
CA ARG A 350 -0.77 13.06 -13.73
C ARG A 350 0.47 13.08 -12.84
N ASP A 351 0.31 13.39 -11.56
CA ASP A 351 1.41 13.62 -10.61
C ASP A 351 1.36 12.70 -9.39
N GLY A 352 0.28 11.91 -9.23
CA GLY A 352 0.06 11.07 -8.05
C GLY A 352 -0.23 11.88 -6.79
N SER A 353 -0.68 13.13 -6.89
CA SER A 353 -1.13 13.92 -5.74
C SER A 353 -2.53 13.53 -5.28
N LEU A 354 -2.81 13.70 -3.99
CA LEU A 354 -4.12 13.44 -3.40
C LEU A 354 -4.90 14.75 -3.25
N PHE A 355 -6.10 14.81 -3.79
CA PHE A 355 -7.01 15.94 -3.58
C PHE A 355 -8.15 15.53 -2.65
N VAL A 356 -8.34 16.29 -1.57
CA VAL A 356 -9.42 16.09 -0.60
C VAL A 356 -10.46 17.20 -0.80
N TRP A 357 -11.72 16.80 -1.01
CA TRP A 357 -12.79 17.73 -1.37
C TRP A 357 -13.12 18.73 -0.27
N ALA A 358 -13.21 18.29 0.98
CA ALA A 358 -13.56 19.17 2.10
C ALA A 358 -12.56 20.31 2.32
N ASP A 359 -11.26 20.04 2.15
CA ASP A 359 -10.21 21.06 2.34
C ASP A 359 -9.93 21.89 1.09
N ALA A 360 -10.48 21.48 -0.06
CA ALA A 360 -10.09 21.94 -1.39
C ALA A 360 -8.55 22.00 -1.57
N LYS A 361 -7.84 21.05 -0.94
CA LYS A 361 -6.38 21.06 -0.81
C LYS A 361 -5.78 19.85 -1.51
N GLN A 362 -4.66 20.11 -2.17
CA GLN A 362 -3.82 19.10 -2.81
C GLN A 362 -2.67 18.72 -1.87
N TYR A 363 -2.49 17.43 -1.68
CA TYR A 363 -1.47 16.82 -0.86
C TYR A 363 -0.45 16.10 -1.74
N SER A 364 0.83 16.41 -1.52
CA SER A 364 1.94 15.75 -2.21
C SER A 364 2.09 14.30 -1.74
N ASN A 365 2.82 13.50 -2.52
CA ASN A 365 3.15 12.10 -2.21
C ASN A 365 3.91 11.89 -0.89
N ASN A 366 4.37 12.94 -0.20
CA ASN A 366 5.00 12.87 1.13
C ASN A 366 4.04 13.21 2.28
N GLN A 367 2.80 13.58 1.97
CA GLN A 367 1.80 14.01 2.95
C GLN A 367 0.63 13.04 3.06
N TYR A 368 0.59 12.03 2.19
CA TYR A 368 -0.39 10.96 2.25
C TYR A 368 0.30 9.63 1.94
N CYS A 369 -0.33 8.54 2.33
CA CYS A 369 0.04 7.21 1.88
C CYS A 369 -1.20 6.32 1.79
N ILE A 370 -1.11 5.25 1.00
CA ILE A 370 -2.16 4.24 0.86
C ILE A 370 -1.70 2.90 1.43
N GLU A 371 -2.60 2.14 2.04
CA GLU A 371 -2.25 0.79 2.50
C GLU A 371 -3.46 -0.12 2.68
N LYS A 372 -3.24 -1.43 2.60
CA LYS A 372 -4.23 -2.44 2.97
C LYS A 372 -4.29 -2.55 4.50
N ILE A 373 -5.51 -2.61 5.05
CA ILE A 373 -5.73 -2.90 6.47
C ILE A 373 -6.18 -4.35 6.58
N HIS A 374 -5.54 -5.13 7.47
CA HIS A 374 -6.00 -6.48 7.79
C HIS A 374 -7.33 -6.42 8.56
N ASN A 375 -8.44 -6.73 7.90
CA ASN A 375 -9.75 -6.85 8.54
C ASN A 375 -10.50 -8.06 7.97
N SER A 376 -11.09 -8.88 8.85
CA SER A 376 -11.43 -10.30 8.66
C SER A 376 -12.47 -10.68 7.59
N SER A 377 -12.79 -9.81 6.64
CA SER A 377 -13.69 -10.13 5.52
C SER A 377 -12.90 -10.26 4.22
N VAL A 378 -12.66 -11.50 3.81
CA VAL A 378 -11.98 -11.94 2.57
C VAL A 378 -12.62 -11.39 1.28
N ALA A 379 -13.79 -10.74 1.35
CA ALA A 379 -14.59 -10.40 0.18
C ALA A 379 -14.13 -9.17 -0.62
N MET A 380 -13.34 -8.24 -0.07
CA MET A 380 -12.87 -7.06 -0.84
C MET A 380 -11.51 -6.56 -0.33
N GLN A 381 -10.44 -6.80 -1.10
CA GLN A 381 -9.14 -6.16 -0.86
C GLN A 381 -9.22 -4.67 -1.23
N LYS A 382 -9.64 -3.82 -0.29
CA LYS A 382 -9.71 -2.36 -0.47
C LYS A 382 -8.44 -1.72 0.07
N LEU A 383 -7.83 -0.82 -0.71
CA LEU A 383 -6.81 0.08 -0.20
C LEU A 383 -7.45 1.27 0.51
N TYR A 384 -6.86 1.63 1.64
CA TYR A 384 -7.28 2.76 2.44
C TYR A 384 -6.29 3.91 2.31
N THR A 385 -6.82 5.12 2.22
CA THR A 385 -6.02 6.34 2.14
C THR A 385 -5.80 6.93 3.52
N PHE A 386 -4.55 7.24 3.82
CA PHE A 386 -4.13 7.87 5.07
C PHE A 386 -3.47 9.21 4.79
N LEU A 387 -3.88 10.24 5.53
CA LEU A 387 -3.25 11.56 5.46
C LEU A 387 -2.36 11.79 6.68
N CYS A 388 -1.16 12.35 6.45
CA CYS A 388 -0.27 12.77 7.52
C CYS A 388 -0.77 14.06 8.19
N PHE A 389 -0.64 14.14 9.51
CA PHE A 389 -0.86 15.40 10.22
C PHE A 389 0.22 16.42 9.84
N ASP A 390 -0.21 17.59 9.37
CA ASP A 390 0.69 18.73 9.20
C ASP A 390 1.10 19.29 10.57
N THR A 391 2.31 18.93 11.00
CA THR A 391 2.86 19.32 12.31
C THR A 391 2.97 20.84 12.47
N LYS A 392 3.01 21.61 11.37
CA LYS A 392 3.05 23.08 11.41
C LYS A 392 1.72 23.69 11.87
N ILE A 393 0.60 23.02 11.59
CA ILE A 393 -0.75 23.46 11.98
C ILE A 393 -1.06 23.02 13.42
N VAL A 394 -0.60 21.82 13.82
CA VAL A 394 -0.84 21.25 15.16
C VAL A 394 -0.16 22.07 16.28
N GLY A 395 0.98 22.70 15.99
CA GLY A 395 1.59 23.65 16.93
C GLY A 395 0.61 24.78 17.28
N ASN A 396 -0.07 25.32 16.28
CA ASN A 396 -1.01 26.42 16.43
C ASN A 396 -2.35 25.97 17.05
N ASP A 397 -2.86 24.78 16.72
CA ASP A 397 -4.13 24.30 17.26
C ASP A 397 -4.00 23.85 18.71
N ARG A 398 -2.95 23.11 19.09
CA ARG A 398 -2.68 22.80 20.50
C ARG A 398 -2.42 24.06 21.32
N LEU A 399 -1.80 25.08 20.74
CA LEU A 399 -1.69 26.41 21.36
C LEU A 399 -3.05 27.10 21.47
N ARG A 400 -3.88 27.11 20.42
CA ARG A 400 -5.22 27.71 20.43
C ARG A 400 -6.14 27.06 21.46
N PHE A 401 -6.16 25.74 21.54
CA PHE A 401 -6.93 25.02 22.55
C PHE A 401 -6.45 25.35 23.97
N LYS A 402 -5.13 25.39 24.21
CA LYS A 402 -4.57 25.78 25.52
C LYS A 402 -4.86 27.24 25.88
N VAL A 403 -4.66 28.16 24.94
CA VAL A 403 -4.89 29.61 25.14
C VAL A 403 -6.37 29.88 25.40
N TYR A 404 -7.27 29.21 24.69
CA TYR A 404 -8.72 29.33 24.91
C TYR A 404 -9.12 28.88 26.32
N VAL A 405 -8.65 27.72 26.78
CA VAL A 405 -8.92 27.21 28.13
C VAL A 405 -8.37 28.16 29.20
N ILE A 406 -7.15 28.67 29.02
CA ILE A 406 -6.54 29.64 29.94
C ILE A 406 -7.38 30.94 29.99
N GLY A 407 -7.81 31.45 28.83
CA GLY A 407 -8.66 32.64 28.76
C GLY A 407 -10.00 32.44 29.48
N LEU A 408 -10.62 31.26 29.36
CA LEU A 408 -11.85 30.92 30.07
C LEU A 408 -11.66 30.94 31.59
N PHE A 409 -10.58 30.37 32.13
CA PHE A 409 -10.31 30.39 33.57
C PHE A 409 -10.07 31.81 34.11
N ILE A 410 -9.35 32.63 33.35
CA ILE A 410 -9.14 34.04 33.70
C ILE A 410 -10.50 34.74 33.77
N SER A 411 -11.37 34.52 32.78
CA SER A 411 -12.69 35.13 32.71
C SER A 411 -13.58 34.68 33.88
N CYS A 412 -13.60 33.38 34.19
CA CYS A 412 -14.29 32.83 35.37
C CYS A 412 -13.80 33.49 36.68
N SER A 413 -12.50 33.73 36.81
CA SER A 413 -11.92 34.38 38.00
C SER A 413 -12.45 35.81 38.17
N PHE A 414 -12.51 36.60 37.09
CA PHE A 414 -13.08 37.94 37.13
C PHE A 414 -14.58 37.95 37.42
N TYR A 415 -15.36 37.03 36.85
CA TYR A 415 -16.79 36.89 37.16
C TYR A 415 -17.01 36.51 38.63
N ALA A 416 -16.22 35.60 39.18
CA ALA A 416 -16.29 35.21 40.59
C ALA A 416 -15.95 36.38 41.53
N LEU A 417 -14.90 37.14 41.23
CA LEU A 417 -14.54 38.35 41.98
C LEU A 417 -15.66 39.40 41.93
N THR A 418 -16.24 39.62 40.75
CA THR A 418 -17.35 40.57 40.59
C THR A 418 -18.56 40.13 41.41
N LEU A 419 -18.92 38.84 41.35
CA LEU A 419 -20.01 38.27 42.14
C LEU A 419 -19.77 38.42 43.65
N LEU A 420 -18.54 38.19 44.12
CA LEU A 420 -18.15 38.35 45.52
C LEU A 420 -18.32 39.80 46.01
N VAL A 421 -17.89 40.78 45.21
CA VAL A 421 -18.02 42.21 45.53
C VAL A 421 -19.50 42.60 45.64
N TYR A 422 -20.32 42.20 44.65
CA TYR A 422 -21.75 42.52 44.63
C TYR A 422 -22.55 41.85 45.76
N LEU A 423 -22.12 40.67 46.23
CA LEU A 423 -22.73 39.99 47.37
C LEU A 423 -22.32 40.60 48.72
N SER A 424 -21.06 41.02 48.85
CA SER A 424 -20.50 41.57 50.10
C SER A 424 -21.04 42.96 50.43
N ILE A 425 -21.24 43.80 49.42
CA ILE A 425 -21.70 45.17 49.60
C ILE A 425 -23.23 45.20 49.59
N SER A 426 -23.82 45.21 50.79
CA SER A 426 -25.27 45.26 50.96
C SER A 426 -25.94 46.44 50.24
N LYS A 427 -25.22 47.57 50.10
CA LYS A 427 -25.68 48.79 49.43
C LYS A 427 -25.81 48.65 47.90
N LEU A 428 -25.15 47.67 47.28
CA LEU A 428 -25.20 47.38 45.84
C LEU A 428 -26.31 46.38 45.47
N ARG A 429 -26.97 45.73 46.45
CA ARG A 429 -28.04 44.74 46.25
C ARG A 429 -29.41 45.37 45.96
N ASN A 430 -29.44 46.49 45.24
CA ASN A 430 -30.66 47.11 44.73
C ASN A 430 -31.23 46.30 43.57
N LEU A 431 -32.42 46.65 43.06
CA LEU A 431 -33.06 45.91 41.96
C LEU A 431 -32.13 45.69 40.74
N PRO A 432 -31.40 46.71 40.21
CA PRO A 432 -30.45 46.51 39.12
C PRO A 432 -29.27 45.61 39.53
N GLY A 433 -28.82 45.70 40.78
CA GLY A 433 -27.75 44.87 41.32
C GLY A 433 -28.14 43.39 41.42
N LYS A 434 -29.39 43.08 41.80
CA LYS A 434 -29.91 41.71 41.81
C LYS A 434 -29.99 41.11 40.40
N ILE A 435 -30.43 41.90 39.41
CA ILE A 435 -30.46 41.50 37.99
C ILE A 435 -29.03 41.20 37.49
N LEU A 436 -28.06 42.06 37.82
CA LEU A 436 -26.66 41.88 37.45
C LEU A 436 -26.03 40.64 38.12
N ILE A 437 -26.36 40.35 39.38
CA ILE A 437 -25.91 39.13 40.07
C ILE A 437 -26.41 37.88 39.32
N CYS A 438 -27.69 37.84 38.92
CA CYS A 438 -28.24 36.73 38.14
C CYS A 438 -27.61 36.59 36.74
N LEU A 439 -27.29 37.70 36.08
CA LEU A 439 -26.57 37.67 34.81
C LEU A 439 -25.16 37.07 34.96
N ILE A 440 -24.38 37.59 35.91
CA ILE A 440 -23.00 37.18 36.13
C ILE A 440 -22.93 35.72 36.62
N SER A 441 -23.87 35.27 37.46
CA SER A 441 -23.90 33.89 37.92
C SER A 441 -24.12 32.91 36.76
N ASN A 442 -24.99 33.26 35.80
CA ASN A 442 -25.25 32.42 34.63
C ASN A 442 -24.05 32.37 33.69
N LEU A 443 -23.37 33.52 33.46
CA LEU A 443 -22.14 33.57 32.67
C LEU A 443 -21.01 32.77 33.31
N LEU A 444 -20.81 32.90 34.63
CA LEU A 444 -19.81 32.13 35.37
C LEU A 444 -20.06 30.63 35.23
N MET A 445 -21.31 30.18 35.44
CA MET A 445 -21.68 28.78 35.35
C MET A 445 -21.52 28.22 33.93
N ALA A 446 -21.87 29.00 32.90
CA ALA A 446 -21.67 28.63 31.50
C ALA A 446 -20.18 28.47 31.16
N TYR A 447 -19.36 29.48 31.42
CA TYR A 447 -17.94 29.44 31.09
C TYR A 447 -17.17 28.38 31.90
N PHE A 448 -17.55 28.16 33.15
CA PHE A 448 -16.99 27.07 33.96
C PHE A 448 -17.32 25.70 33.38
N SER A 449 -18.58 25.49 32.95
CA SER A 449 -19.01 24.23 32.34
C SER A 449 -18.31 23.96 31.00
N ILE A 450 -18.08 24.99 30.18
CA ILE A 450 -17.27 24.90 28.96
C ILE A 450 -15.83 24.53 29.29
N ALA A 451 -15.21 25.18 30.28
CA ALA A 451 -13.84 24.89 30.68
C ALA A 451 -13.67 23.44 31.19
N VAL A 452 -14.61 22.94 32.00
CA VAL A 452 -14.62 21.55 32.47
C VAL A 452 -14.81 20.57 31.30
N GLY A 453 -15.72 20.86 30.38
CA GLY A 453 -15.96 20.04 29.19
C GLY A 453 -14.76 19.93 28.25
N GLN A 454 -13.87 20.94 28.25
CA GLN A 454 -12.62 20.94 27.48
C GLN A 454 -11.47 20.21 28.20
N LEU A 455 -11.44 20.21 29.53
CA LEU A 455 -10.38 19.57 30.33
C LEU A 455 -10.61 18.07 30.57
N MET A 456 -11.87 17.65 30.66
CA MET A 456 -12.24 16.27 30.94
C MET A 456 -13.01 15.69 29.76
N PRO A 457 -12.32 15.17 28.72
CA PRO A 457 -12.97 14.37 27.69
C PRO A 457 -13.46 13.05 28.33
N THR A 458 -14.69 13.07 28.83
CA THR A 458 -15.30 11.90 29.48
C THR A 458 -15.86 10.94 28.44
N ALA A 459 -15.51 9.65 28.53
CA ALA A 459 -16.08 8.58 27.71
C ALA A 459 -17.57 8.27 28.04
N ASN A 460 -18.12 8.85 29.10
CA ASN A 460 -19.52 8.67 29.47
C ASN A 460 -20.41 9.69 28.76
N ASN A 461 -21.03 9.25 27.67
CA ASN A 461 -21.91 10.07 26.84
C ASN A 461 -22.97 10.82 27.67
N ASN A 462 -23.54 10.20 28.72
CA ASN A 462 -24.63 10.81 29.49
C ASN A 462 -24.19 12.06 30.27
N ILE A 463 -22.98 12.07 30.83
CA ILE A 463 -22.44 13.21 31.59
C ILE A 463 -22.12 14.36 30.63
N CYS A 464 -21.55 14.01 29.47
CA CYS A 464 -21.23 14.93 28.39
C CYS A 464 -22.50 15.63 27.85
N PHE A 465 -23.57 14.87 27.60
CA PHE A 465 -24.88 15.41 27.23
C PHE A 465 -25.47 16.32 28.31
N ALA A 466 -25.42 15.91 29.58
CA ALA A 466 -25.94 16.71 30.69
C ALA A 466 -25.22 18.07 30.81
N LEU A 467 -23.88 18.07 30.71
CA LEU A 467 -23.07 19.29 30.73
C LEU A 467 -23.36 20.21 29.54
N ALA A 468 -23.55 19.66 28.35
CA ALA A 468 -23.87 20.43 27.15
C ALA A 468 -25.22 21.15 27.29
N PHE A 469 -26.28 20.44 27.71
CA PHE A 469 -27.60 21.05 27.93
C PHE A 469 -27.61 22.04 29.09
N PHE A 470 -26.87 21.75 30.17
CA PHE A 470 -26.73 22.67 31.29
C PHE A 470 -26.06 23.98 30.86
N THR A 471 -24.97 23.89 30.10
CA THR A 471 -24.28 25.07 29.57
C THR A 471 -25.18 25.86 28.62
N TYR A 472 -25.94 25.18 27.75
CA TYR A 472 -26.91 25.81 26.85
C TYR A 472 -27.97 26.60 27.64
N PHE A 473 -28.50 26.00 28.72
CA PHE A 473 -29.43 26.67 29.62
C PHE A 473 -28.83 27.93 30.25
N CYS A 474 -27.61 27.83 30.78
CA CYS A 474 -26.93 28.98 31.39
C CYS A 474 -26.68 30.12 30.40
N LEU A 475 -26.31 29.84 29.15
CA LEU A 475 -26.14 30.86 28.11
C LEU A 475 -27.46 31.53 27.73
N MET A 476 -28.52 30.74 27.53
CA MET A 476 -29.85 31.29 27.23
C MET A 476 -30.38 32.13 28.40
N ALA A 477 -30.11 31.71 29.64
CA ALA A 477 -30.40 32.50 30.83
C ALA A 477 -29.59 33.80 30.89
N ALA A 478 -28.31 33.78 30.53
CA ALA A 478 -27.53 35.02 30.44
C ALA A 478 -28.15 36.00 29.44
N PHE A 479 -28.59 35.53 28.26
CA PHE A 479 -29.25 36.40 27.27
C PHE A 479 -30.60 36.94 27.76
N SER A 480 -31.44 36.14 28.43
CA SER A 480 -32.71 36.63 28.99
C SER A 480 -32.48 37.66 30.09
N TRP A 481 -31.51 37.44 30.98
CA TRP A 481 -31.14 38.39 32.03
C TRP A 481 -30.50 39.69 31.48
N MET A 482 -29.75 39.60 30.39
CA MET A 482 -29.26 40.77 29.65
C MET A 482 -30.42 41.59 29.08
N ASN A 483 -31.44 40.94 28.51
CA ASN A 483 -32.66 41.62 28.04
C ASN A 483 -33.42 42.31 29.20
N VAL A 484 -33.56 41.62 30.33
CA VAL A 484 -34.16 42.20 31.55
C VAL A 484 -33.40 43.44 32.01
N MET A 485 -32.07 43.39 31.98
CA MET A 485 -31.22 44.53 32.35
C MET A 485 -31.40 45.70 31.38
N CYS A 486 -31.40 45.47 30.07
CA CYS A 486 -31.67 46.51 29.07
C CYS A 486 -33.05 47.16 29.29
N PHE A 487 -34.08 46.34 29.56
CA PHE A 487 -35.42 46.83 29.87
C PHE A 487 -35.47 47.64 31.18
N ASP A 488 -34.79 47.18 32.23
CA ASP A 488 -34.71 47.89 33.52
C ASP A 488 -34.04 49.27 33.36
N ILE A 489 -32.96 49.35 32.57
CA ILE A 489 -32.27 50.61 32.25
C ILE A 489 -33.17 51.53 31.44
N TRP A 490 -33.81 51.01 30.38
CA TRP A 490 -34.73 51.78 29.55
C TRP A 490 -35.91 52.33 30.37
N GLN A 491 -36.48 51.52 31.26
CA GLN A 491 -37.57 51.94 32.13
C GLN A 491 -37.10 53.01 33.14
N THR A 492 -35.88 52.89 33.66
CA THR A 492 -35.32 53.81 34.67
C THR A 492 -34.99 55.19 34.10
N PHE A 493 -34.43 55.26 32.88
CA PHE A 493 -34.00 56.53 32.27
C PHE A 493 -34.94 57.07 31.19
N GLY A 494 -35.67 56.20 30.49
CA GLY A 494 -36.57 56.57 29.38
C GLY A 494 -37.94 57.11 29.82
N SER A 495 -38.34 56.92 31.09
CA SER A 495 -39.64 57.35 31.62
C SER A 495 -39.58 58.70 32.36
N SER A 496 -38.70 59.61 31.93
CA SER A 496 -38.53 60.93 32.57
C SER A 496 -39.71 61.91 32.36
N GLY A 497 -40.83 61.47 31.77
CA GLY A 497 -42.04 62.28 31.60
C GLY A 497 -43.32 61.46 31.70
N GLY A 498 -44.03 61.58 32.84
CA GLY A 498 -45.43 61.20 32.98
C GLY A 498 -45.72 59.87 33.71
N ASN A 499 -46.31 59.98 34.91
CA ASN A 499 -46.91 58.91 35.74
C ASN A 499 -46.00 57.93 36.51
N LYS A 500 -45.27 58.45 37.51
CA LYS A 500 -44.59 57.65 38.56
C LYS A 500 -45.50 57.04 39.66
N ARG A 501 -46.84 57.05 39.55
CA ARG A 501 -47.70 56.96 40.75
C ARG A 501 -48.31 55.60 41.17
N SER A 502 -47.91 54.46 40.61
CA SER A 502 -48.42 53.15 41.12
C SER A 502 -47.40 52.00 41.14
N PHE A 503 -46.38 52.04 40.29
CA PHE A 503 -45.39 50.95 40.16
C PHE A 503 -44.14 51.07 41.05
N GLU A 504 -44.04 52.11 41.88
CA GLU A 504 -42.80 52.50 42.58
C GLU A 504 -42.62 51.85 43.98
N LYS A 505 -43.64 51.13 44.52
CA LYS A 505 -43.65 50.73 45.94
C LYS A 505 -43.19 49.31 46.26
N ASP A 506 -42.94 48.43 45.28
CA ASP A 506 -42.59 47.03 45.60
C ASP A 506 -41.49 46.46 44.68
N HIS A 507 -40.24 46.77 45.02
CA HIS A 507 -39.05 46.21 44.35
C HIS A 507 -39.04 44.68 44.30
N ASN A 508 -39.68 44.01 45.26
CA ASN A 508 -39.73 42.55 45.31
C ASN A 508 -40.70 41.98 44.27
N LYS A 509 -41.87 42.60 44.07
CA LYS A 509 -42.81 42.19 43.00
C LYS A 509 -42.22 42.38 41.60
N ARG A 510 -41.51 43.49 41.38
CA ARG A 510 -40.83 43.76 40.10
C ARG A 510 -39.72 42.74 39.83
N PHE A 511 -38.91 42.43 40.86
CA PHE A 511 -37.89 41.38 40.75
C PHE A 511 -38.49 40.00 40.50
N LEU A 512 -39.66 39.68 41.07
CA LEU A 512 -40.35 38.42 40.84
C LEU A 512 -40.80 38.28 39.38
N ILE A 513 -41.41 39.32 38.80
CA ILE A 513 -41.81 39.33 37.38
C ILE A 513 -40.59 39.15 36.48
N TYR A 514 -39.51 39.87 36.75
CA TYR A 514 -38.24 39.73 36.01
C TYR A 514 -37.63 38.34 36.17
N SER A 515 -37.75 37.72 37.34
CA SER A 515 -37.28 36.35 37.58
C SER A 515 -38.09 35.31 36.83
N VAL A 516 -39.42 35.47 36.75
CA VAL A 516 -40.29 34.60 35.96
C VAL A 516 -39.92 34.66 34.49
N TYR A 517 -39.67 35.85 33.94
CA TYR A 517 -39.21 36.00 32.56
C TYR A 517 -37.79 35.49 32.35
N GLY A 518 -36.86 35.92 33.21
CA GLY A 518 -35.43 35.64 33.12
C GLY A 518 -35.12 34.14 33.22
N TRP A 519 -35.84 33.39 34.04
CA TRP A 519 -35.69 31.93 34.13
C TRP A 519 -36.66 31.16 33.23
N GLY A 520 -37.89 31.64 33.06
CA GLY A 520 -38.93 30.93 32.31
C GLY A 520 -38.68 30.84 30.81
N LEU A 521 -38.16 31.91 30.19
CA LEU A 521 -37.85 31.87 28.75
C LEU A 521 -36.73 30.86 28.43
N PRO A 522 -35.58 30.85 29.13
CA PRO A 522 -34.54 29.83 28.93
C PRO A 522 -35.01 28.40 29.20
N THR A 523 -35.84 28.16 30.22
CA THR A 523 -36.36 26.79 30.49
C THR A 523 -37.23 26.29 29.35
N ILE A 524 -38.13 27.12 28.81
CA ILE A 524 -38.99 26.74 27.68
C ILE A 524 -38.14 26.41 26.45
N ILE A 525 -37.16 27.27 26.12
CA ILE A 525 -36.28 27.06 24.96
C ILE A 525 -35.46 25.78 25.14
N THR A 526 -34.85 25.57 26.30
CA THR A 526 -34.00 24.40 26.57
C THR A 526 -34.79 23.08 26.57
N VAL A 527 -35.99 23.05 27.16
CA VAL A 527 -36.88 21.88 27.10
C VAL A 527 -37.29 21.56 25.65
N THR A 528 -37.58 22.60 24.86
CA THR A 528 -37.90 22.43 23.44
C THR A 528 -36.71 21.83 22.69
N THR A 529 -35.49 22.34 22.91
CA THR A 529 -34.26 21.81 22.30
C THR A 529 -33.99 20.36 22.70
N ILE A 530 -34.17 19.99 23.97
CA ILE A 530 -34.01 18.61 24.44
C ILE A 530 -35.02 17.68 23.76
N THR A 531 -36.28 18.13 23.65
CA THR A 531 -37.36 17.35 23.02
C THR A 531 -37.13 17.18 21.52
N LEU A 532 -36.67 18.23 20.83
CA LEU A 532 -36.32 18.18 19.41
C LEU A 532 -35.08 17.31 19.15
N THR A 533 -34.11 17.32 20.08
CA THR A 533 -32.90 16.48 19.95
C THR A 533 -33.25 15.00 20.11
N LYS A 534 -34.16 14.65 21.05
CA LYS A 534 -34.59 13.28 21.28
C LYS A 534 -35.66 12.76 20.32
N SER A 535 -36.42 13.63 19.66
CA SER A 535 -37.41 13.21 18.67
C SER A 535 -36.76 13.00 17.30
N ASN A 536 -37.21 11.98 16.56
CA ASN A 536 -36.75 11.67 15.20
C ASN A 536 -37.43 12.55 14.13
N LEU A 537 -37.81 13.78 14.50
CA LEU A 537 -38.56 14.69 13.63
C LEU A 537 -37.65 15.57 12.75
N LEU A 538 -36.35 15.66 13.06
CA LEU A 538 -35.37 16.43 12.29
C LEU A 538 -34.37 15.49 11.61
N SER A 539 -34.10 15.76 10.32
CA SER A 539 -33.06 15.10 9.53
C SER A 539 -31.70 15.20 10.21
N GLU A 540 -30.84 14.19 10.04
CA GLU A 540 -29.50 14.08 10.66
C GLU A 540 -28.66 15.37 10.55
N ASN A 541 -28.84 16.13 9.47
CA ASN A 541 -28.12 17.38 9.19
C ASN A 541 -28.52 18.59 10.07
N LEU A 542 -29.66 18.54 10.77
CA LEU A 542 -30.11 19.62 11.66
C LEU A 542 -30.02 19.26 13.16
N ARG A 543 -29.57 18.05 13.50
CA ARG A 543 -29.33 17.69 14.89
C ARG A 543 -28.03 18.36 15.36
N PRO A 544 -28.05 19.17 16.43
CA PRO A 544 -26.82 19.58 17.08
C PRO A 544 -26.15 18.32 17.62
N ASN A 545 -25.13 17.83 16.90
CA ASN A 545 -24.37 16.63 17.22
C ASN A 545 -23.53 16.87 18.49
N PHE A 546 -24.19 16.84 19.64
CA PHE A 546 -23.51 16.75 20.93
C PHE A 546 -22.85 15.37 21.04
N GLY A 547 -21.56 15.33 21.40
CA GLY A 547 -20.92 14.08 21.83
C GLY A 547 -20.06 13.32 20.80
N HIS A 548 -19.66 13.94 19.68
CA HIS A 548 -18.56 13.40 18.85
C HIS A 548 -17.23 14.09 19.20
N GLY A 549 -16.44 13.47 20.08
CA GLY A 549 -15.05 13.85 20.41
C GLY A 549 -14.86 14.93 21.49
N MET A 550 -15.77 15.91 21.63
CA MET A 550 -15.76 16.95 22.68
C MET A 550 -17.18 17.22 23.20
N CYS A 551 -17.32 17.63 24.47
CA CYS A 551 -18.61 17.85 25.13
C CYS A 551 -19.28 19.21 24.85
N TRP A 552 -18.95 19.84 23.73
CA TRP A 552 -19.46 21.15 23.32
C TRP A 552 -19.87 21.15 21.84
N PHE A 553 -20.63 22.17 21.41
CA PHE A 553 -20.98 22.38 20.00
C PHE A 553 -19.73 22.27 19.12
N ASN A 554 -19.65 21.22 18.31
CA ASN A 554 -18.84 21.26 17.11
C ASN A 554 -19.58 22.17 16.13
N LEU A 555 -19.22 23.46 16.15
CA LEU A 555 -19.43 24.31 14.99
C LEU A 555 -18.49 23.78 13.91
N ILE A 556 -18.95 22.76 13.19
CA ILE A 556 -18.50 22.54 11.82
C ILE A 556 -19.00 23.79 11.09
N LEU A 557 -18.20 24.85 11.12
CA LEU A 557 -18.32 25.93 10.17
C LEU A 557 -18.02 25.28 8.81
N ASN A 558 -19.07 24.82 8.14
CA ASN A 558 -19.06 24.61 6.70
C ASN A 558 -18.48 25.89 6.10
N LYS A 559 -17.26 25.78 5.57
CA LYS A 559 -16.66 26.83 4.77
C LYS A 559 -16.22 26.24 3.46
#